data_AF-A0A927P6Q5-F1
#
_entry.id   AF-A0A927P6Q5-F1
#
_cell.length_a   1.000
_cell.length_b   1.000
_cell.length_c   1.000
_cell.angle_alpha   90.00
_cell.angle_beta   90.00
_cell.angle_gamma   90.00
#
_symmetry.space_group_name_H-M   'P 1'
#
loop_
_entity.id
_entity.type
_entity.pdbx_description
1 polymer ?
#
loop_
_entity_poly.entity_id
_entity_poly.type
_entity_poly.pdbx_seq_one_letter_code
_entity_poly.pdbx_strand_id
1 'polypeptide(L)'
;MKTIAGGVCAAKGFKANGIHCGIRKNRTKRDLALIISEVPASAAAVYTTNLVKGAPLTVTKNHIENGVAQAVICNSGNANTCNANGIEIAEGMCALVEKQTGIAANDVVVASTGVIGQPLSLEPIENGMAALVEGLSADGSQVAAEGIMTTDTVLKEIAVEFEISGKTCHLG
;
A
#
# COMPACT_ATOMS: atom_id res chain seq x y z
N MET A 1 -16.39 20.26 8.30
CA MET A 1 -15.90 19.09 7.54
C MET A 1 -17.07 18.56 6.72
N LYS A 2 -16.84 18.27 5.44
CA LYS A 2 -17.86 17.85 4.47
C LYS A 2 -17.38 16.60 3.76
N THR A 3 -18.22 15.56 3.66
CA THR A 3 -17.90 14.38 2.85
C THR A 3 -17.86 14.74 1.37
N ILE A 4 -16.84 14.24 0.67
CA ILE A 4 -16.64 14.39 -0.77
C ILE A 4 -16.46 13.00 -1.41
N ALA A 5 -16.51 12.93 -2.73
CA ALA A 5 -16.22 11.69 -3.45
C ALA A 5 -14.71 11.40 -3.45
N GLY A 6 -14.35 10.11 -3.51
CA GLY A 6 -12.97 9.64 -3.60
C GLY A 6 -12.51 8.86 -2.36
N GLY A 7 -11.22 8.54 -2.35
CA GLY A 7 -10.50 7.91 -1.24
C GLY A 7 -9.10 8.53 -1.17
N VAL A 8 -8.07 7.68 -1.11
CA VAL A 8 -6.67 8.10 -0.89
C VAL A 8 -6.14 9.20 -1.83
N CYS A 9 -6.64 9.29 -3.08
CA CYS A 9 -6.21 10.32 -4.03
C CYS A 9 -7.05 11.61 -3.99
N ALA A 10 -8.03 11.72 -3.09
CA ALA A 10 -8.74 12.98 -2.87
C ALA A 10 -7.80 14.07 -2.33
N ALA A 11 -6.78 13.67 -1.57
CA ALA A 11 -5.70 14.55 -1.15
C ALA A 11 -4.77 14.89 -2.33
N LYS A 12 -4.45 16.18 -2.48
CA LYS A 12 -3.53 16.66 -3.52
C LYS A 12 -2.14 16.04 -3.34
N GLY A 13 -1.51 15.68 -4.46
CA GLY A 13 -0.16 15.12 -4.47
C GLY A 13 -0.12 13.61 -4.22
N PHE A 14 -1.26 12.92 -4.16
CA PHE A 14 -1.31 11.46 -4.08
C PHE A 14 -1.77 10.85 -5.40
N LYS A 15 -1.10 9.77 -5.80
CA LYS A 15 -1.50 8.91 -6.92
C LYS A 15 -1.56 7.47 -6.43
N ALA A 16 -2.47 6.69 -6.98
CA ALA A 16 -2.59 5.29 -6.62
C ALA A 16 -2.85 4.44 -7.85
N ASN A 17 -2.61 3.14 -7.70
CA ASN A 17 -3.01 2.12 -8.65
C ASN A 17 -3.17 0.78 -7.93
N GLY A 18 -3.90 -0.13 -8.56
CA GLY A 18 -3.93 -1.53 -8.16
C GLY A 18 -4.08 -2.45 -9.35
N ILE A 19 -3.38 -3.58 -9.28
CA ILE A 19 -3.33 -4.57 -10.36
C ILE A 19 -3.56 -5.97 -9.81
N HIS A 20 -3.81 -6.89 -10.74
CA HIS A 20 -3.62 -8.31 -10.51
C HIS A 20 -2.19 -8.67 -10.97
N CYS A 21 -1.31 -8.99 -10.02
CA CYS A 21 0.07 -9.41 -10.26
C CYS A 21 0.26 -10.94 -10.17
N GLY A 22 -0.72 -11.68 -9.65
CA GLY A 22 -0.71 -13.15 -9.65
C GLY A 22 -0.39 -13.79 -8.30
N ILE A 23 -0.52 -13.05 -7.19
CA ILE A 23 -0.47 -13.61 -5.83
C ILE A 23 -1.72 -14.46 -5.57
N ARG A 24 -2.87 -14.01 -6.09
CA ARG A 24 -4.12 -14.76 -6.04
C ARG A 24 -4.23 -15.67 -7.26
N LYS A 25 -4.76 -16.88 -7.06
CA LYS A 25 -5.15 -17.76 -8.18
C LYS A 25 -6.30 -17.19 -9.00
N ASN A 26 -7.20 -16.44 -8.38
CA ASN A 26 -8.30 -15.79 -9.08
C ASN A 26 -7.81 -14.52 -9.80
N ARG A 27 -7.93 -14.51 -11.13
CA ARG A 27 -7.49 -13.42 -11.99
C ARG A 27 -8.49 -12.26 -12.11
N THR A 28 -9.71 -12.40 -11.59
CA THR A 28 -10.72 -11.32 -11.63
C THR A 28 -10.54 -10.29 -10.53
N LYS A 29 -9.73 -10.60 -9.50
CA LYS A 29 -9.46 -9.70 -8.38
C LYS A 29 -8.02 -9.20 -8.43
N ARG A 30 -7.88 -7.88 -8.23
CA ARG A 30 -6.59 -7.25 -7.96
C ARG A 30 -6.01 -7.78 -6.65
N ASP A 31 -4.69 -7.79 -6.55
CA ASP A 31 -3.96 -8.37 -5.41
C ASP A 31 -2.68 -7.62 -5.04
N LEU A 32 -2.45 -6.47 -5.68
CA LEU A 32 -1.35 -5.56 -5.36
C LEU A 32 -1.82 -4.12 -5.57
N ALA A 33 -1.51 -3.25 -4.60
CA ALA A 33 -1.82 -1.83 -4.63
C ALA A 33 -0.58 -1.01 -4.28
N LEU A 34 -0.45 0.13 -4.95
CA LEU A 34 0.60 1.13 -4.68
C LEU A 34 -0.07 2.50 -4.56
N ILE A 35 0.31 3.22 -3.51
CA ILE A 35 -0.01 4.63 -3.31
C ILE A 35 1.33 5.37 -3.24
N ILE A 36 1.48 6.46 -3.97
CA ILE A 36 2.65 7.34 -3.88
C ILE A 36 2.24 8.76 -3.53
N SER A 37 3.09 9.44 -2.78
CA SER A 37 3.08 10.88 -2.66
C SER A 37 4.11 11.49 -3.62
N GLU A 38 3.75 12.60 -4.27
CA GLU A 38 4.64 13.33 -5.17
C GLU A 38 5.84 13.96 -4.44
N VAL A 39 5.74 14.10 -3.12
CA VAL A 39 6.80 14.61 -2.23
C VAL A 39 6.89 13.75 -0.97
N PRO A 40 8.02 13.76 -0.23
CA PRO A 40 8.08 13.13 1.08
C PRO A 40 6.97 13.66 2.01
N ALA A 41 6.23 12.75 2.63
CA ALA A 41 5.08 13.06 3.48
C ALA A 41 5.37 12.69 4.93
N SER A 42 4.86 13.49 5.88
CA SER A 42 4.82 13.09 7.28
C SER A 42 4.01 11.81 7.43
N ALA A 43 4.59 10.81 8.07
CA ALA A 43 4.01 9.49 8.24
C ALA A 43 3.84 9.15 9.72
N ALA A 44 2.73 8.48 10.01
CA ALA A 44 2.47 7.87 11.30
C ALA A 44 1.71 6.56 11.08
N ALA A 45 1.96 5.55 11.92
CA ALA A 45 1.24 4.29 11.87
C ALA A 45 0.98 3.74 13.26
N VAL A 46 -0.09 2.96 13.37
CA VAL A 46 -0.39 2.11 14.52
C VAL A 46 -0.44 0.67 14.06
N TYR A 47 -0.11 -0.25 14.96
CA TYR A 47 0.05 -1.66 14.65
C TYR A 47 -0.81 -2.51 15.58
N THR A 48 -1.11 -3.74 15.14
CA THR A 48 -1.77 -4.72 16.00
C THR A 48 -0.97 -4.97 17.29
N THR A 49 -1.68 -5.10 18.41
CA THR A 49 -1.11 -5.46 19.71
C THR A 49 -0.91 -6.97 19.87
N ASN A 50 -1.31 -7.78 18.89
CA ASN A 50 -1.12 -9.23 18.91
C ASN A 50 0.37 -9.59 19.09
N LEU A 51 0.64 -10.66 19.83
CA LEU A 51 1.98 -11.21 20.01
C LEU A 51 2.55 -11.75 18.69
N VAL A 52 1.72 -12.38 17.87
CA VAL A 52 2.08 -12.84 16.52
C VAL A 52 1.85 -11.70 15.54
N LYS A 53 2.94 -11.15 15.00
CA LYS A 53 2.93 -10.04 14.04
C LYS A 53 3.46 -10.51 12.69
N GLY A 54 2.84 -10.05 11.61
CA GLY A 54 3.35 -10.23 10.26
C GLY A 54 4.67 -9.49 10.04
N ALA A 55 5.53 -10.05 9.19
CA ALA A 55 6.82 -9.46 8.87
C ALA A 55 6.74 -8.01 8.31
N PRO A 56 5.75 -7.64 7.47
CA PRO A 56 5.65 -6.27 6.94
C PRO A 56 5.52 -5.18 8.02
N LEU A 57 4.96 -5.51 9.19
CA LEU A 57 4.81 -4.57 10.29
C LEU A 57 6.16 -4.16 10.87
N THR A 58 7.11 -5.09 10.96
CA THR A 58 8.46 -4.81 11.45
C THR A 58 9.22 -3.91 10.47
N VAL A 59 9.16 -4.22 9.17
CA VAL A 59 9.81 -3.41 8.12
C VAL A 59 9.23 -2.00 8.10
N THR A 60 7.91 -1.87 8.01
CA THR A 60 7.23 -0.56 8.04
C THR A 60 7.60 0.25 9.28
N LYS A 61 7.65 -0.38 10.47
CA LYS A 61 8.01 0.31 11.71
C LYS A 61 9.42 0.90 11.67
N ASN A 62 10.38 0.17 11.08
CA ASN A 62 11.74 0.65 10.94
C ASN A 62 11.83 1.77 9.89
N HIS A 63 11.13 1.63 8.75
CA HIS A 63 11.13 2.60 7.66
C HIS A 63 10.64 3.99 8.09
N ILE A 64 9.56 4.04 8.85
CA ILE A 64 8.96 5.31 9.27
C ILE A 64 9.43 5.80 10.64
N GLU A 65 10.55 5.28 11.18
CA GLU A 65 11.09 5.72 12.49
C GLU A 65 11.43 7.22 12.51
N ASN A 66 11.81 7.77 11.36
CA ASN A 66 12.04 9.20 11.16
C ASN A 66 10.75 10.03 10.97
N GLY A 67 9.57 9.39 10.96
CA GLY A 67 8.27 10.03 10.76
C GLY A 67 7.99 10.46 9.31
N VAL A 68 8.65 9.86 8.32
CA VAL A 68 8.51 10.19 6.89
C VAL A 68 8.25 8.93 6.07
N ALA A 69 7.44 9.07 5.01
CA ALA A 69 7.29 8.07 3.95
C ALA A 69 6.88 8.77 2.64
N GLN A 70 7.03 8.09 1.51
CA GLN A 70 6.60 8.58 0.20
C GLN A 70 5.79 7.54 -0.60
N ALA A 71 5.83 6.26 -0.22
CA ALA A 71 4.99 5.24 -0.86
C ALA A 71 4.38 4.26 0.15
N VAL A 72 3.27 3.64 -0.26
CA VAL A 72 2.64 2.51 0.42
C VAL A 72 2.45 1.40 -0.61
N ILE A 73 3.10 0.26 -0.43
CA ILE A 73 2.87 -0.96 -1.21
C ILE A 73 2.12 -1.98 -0.36
N CYS A 74 1.01 -2.51 -0.88
CA CYS A 74 0.20 -3.48 -0.16
C CYS A 74 -0.21 -4.64 -1.08
N ASN A 75 0.12 -5.87 -0.69
CA ASN A 75 -0.39 -7.05 -1.36
C ASN A 75 -1.58 -7.66 -0.61
N SER A 76 -2.45 -8.35 -1.35
CA SER A 76 -3.53 -9.14 -0.76
C SER A 76 -3.51 -10.59 -1.24
N GLY A 77 -4.11 -11.49 -0.46
CA GLY A 77 -4.17 -12.93 -0.72
C GLY A 77 -3.14 -13.73 0.08
N ASN A 78 -2.07 -13.08 0.55
CA ASN A 78 -1.06 -13.66 1.42
C ASN A 78 -0.67 -12.63 2.50
N ALA A 79 -0.68 -13.02 3.77
CA ALA A 79 -0.40 -12.13 4.89
C ALA A 79 1.09 -11.91 5.17
N ASN A 80 1.99 -12.65 4.51
CA ASN A 80 3.42 -12.68 4.81
C ASN A 80 3.72 -12.75 6.33
N THR A 81 3.01 -13.65 7.00
CA THR A 81 3.03 -13.82 8.45
C THR A 81 3.38 -15.26 8.78
N CYS A 82 4.26 -15.46 9.76
CA CYS A 82 4.82 -16.77 10.11
C CYS A 82 5.60 -17.46 8.97
N ASN A 83 6.28 -16.66 8.13
CA ASN A 83 7.16 -17.14 7.06
C ASN A 83 8.63 -17.04 7.48
N ALA A 84 9.45 -18.02 7.09
CA ALA A 84 10.86 -18.07 7.44
C ALA A 84 11.67 -16.89 6.88
N ASN A 85 11.30 -16.41 5.69
CA ASN A 85 11.95 -15.30 4.96
C ASN A 85 11.03 -14.07 4.83
N GLY A 86 10.12 -13.88 5.79
CA GLY A 86 9.06 -12.87 5.65
C GLY A 86 9.59 -11.42 5.60
N ILE A 87 10.65 -11.12 6.35
CA ILE A 87 11.26 -9.78 6.38
C ILE A 87 11.92 -9.51 5.03
N GLU A 88 12.68 -10.46 4.52
CA GLU A 88 13.37 -10.38 3.23
C GLU A 88 12.39 -10.15 2.07
N ILE A 89 11.22 -10.80 2.11
CA ILE A 89 10.16 -10.54 1.12
C ILE A 89 9.60 -9.13 1.27
N ALA A 90 9.34 -8.64 2.49
CA ALA A 90 8.82 -7.30 2.71
C ALA A 90 9.82 -6.21 2.28
N GLU A 91 11.10 -6.36 2.62
CA GLU A 91 12.20 -5.49 2.15
C GLU A 91 12.34 -5.54 0.62
N GLY A 92 12.25 -6.73 0.03
CA GLY A 92 12.28 -6.90 -1.42
C GLY A 92 11.15 -6.17 -2.14
N MET A 93 9.94 -6.13 -1.56
CA MET A 93 8.84 -5.34 -2.11
C MET A 93 9.18 -3.83 -2.11
N CYS A 94 9.76 -3.32 -1.03
CA CYS A 94 10.21 -1.93 -0.93
C CYS A 94 11.31 -1.62 -1.97
N ALA A 95 12.30 -2.51 -2.11
CA ALA A 95 13.37 -2.38 -3.10
C ALA A 95 12.85 -2.39 -4.55
N LEU A 96 11.79 -3.14 -4.86
CA LEU A 96 11.14 -3.12 -6.16
C LEU A 96 10.44 -1.78 -6.44
N VAL A 97 9.82 -1.16 -5.42
CA VAL A 97 9.27 0.19 -5.54
C VAL A 97 10.39 1.19 -5.82
N GLU A 98 11.50 1.12 -5.09
CA GLU A 98 12.66 1.98 -5.33
C GLU A 98 13.21 1.85 -6.75
N LYS A 99 13.45 0.63 -7.20
CA LYS A 99 13.96 0.33 -8.54
C LYS A 99 13.08 0.96 -9.64
N GLN A 100 11.76 0.97 -9.47
CA GLN A 100 10.82 1.43 -10.50
C GLN A 100 10.46 2.91 -10.39
N THR A 101 10.55 3.52 -9.21
CA THR A 101 10.07 4.89 -8.95
C THR A 101 11.16 5.88 -8.54
N GLY A 102 12.31 5.39 -8.08
CA GLY A 102 13.36 6.20 -7.46
C GLY A 102 13.06 6.63 -6.01
N ILE A 103 11.92 6.24 -5.44
CA ILE A 103 11.60 6.46 -4.01
C ILE A 103 12.45 5.51 -3.19
N ALA A 104 13.26 6.02 -2.25
CA ALA A 104 14.13 5.18 -1.43
C ALA A 104 13.31 4.07 -0.74
N ALA A 105 13.82 2.83 -0.71
CA ALA A 105 13.09 1.71 -0.09
C ALA A 105 12.69 1.99 1.37
N ASN A 106 13.53 2.72 2.11
CA ASN A 106 13.28 3.12 3.49
C ASN A 106 12.16 4.17 3.64
N ASP A 107 11.73 4.83 2.57
CA ASP A 107 10.56 5.71 2.54
C ASP A 107 9.28 4.97 2.08
N VAL A 108 9.33 3.64 1.98
CA VAL A 108 8.19 2.80 1.57
C VAL A 108 7.57 2.12 2.78
N VAL A 109 6.26 2.32 2.98
CA VAL A 109 5.44 1.52 3.89
C VAL A 109 5.01 0.24 3.17
N VAL A 110 5.23 -0.92 3.79
CA VAL A 110 4.85 -2.23 3.24
C VAL A 110 3.80 -2.92 4.10
N ALA A 111 2.76 -3.43 3.45
CA ALA A 111 1.69 -4.18 4.08
C ALA A 111 1.32 -5.45 3.32
N SER A 112 0.79 -6.44 4.03
CA SER A 112 0.31 -7.70 3.46
C SER A 112 -0.94 -8.16 4.19
N THR A 113 -1.91 -8.72 3.46
CA THR A 113 -3.13 -9.28 4.04
C THR A 113 -3.56 -10.57 3.33
N GLY A 114 -4.03 -11.56 4.08
CA GLY A 114 -4.50 -12.83 3.50
C GLY A 114 -4.19 -14.04 4.37
N VAL A 115 -3.85 -15.15 3.74
CA VAL A 115 -3.58 -16.41 4.44
C VAL A 115 -2.25 -16.33 5.20
N ILE A 116 -2.24 -16.80 6.45
CA ILE A 116 -1.06 -16.88 7.33
C ILE A 116 -0.31 -18.20 7.09
N GLY A 117 1.02 -18.18 7.19
CA GLY A 117 1.89 -19.37 7.08
C GLY A 117 2.09 -19.89 5.66
N GLN A 118 1.56 -19.19 4.65
CA GLN A 118 1.79 -19.51 3.25
C GLN A 118 3.02 -18.74 2.74
N PRO A 119 3.98 -19.41 2.08
CA PRO A 119 5.10 -18.74 1.44
C PRO A 119 4.63 -17.67 0.45
N LEU A 120 5.31 -16.52 0.44
CA LEU A 120 5.12 -15.46 -0.54
C LEU A 120 6.37 -15.39 -1.43
N SER A 121 6.18 -15.35 -2.75
CA SER A 121 7.25 -15.11 -3.73
C SER A 121 7.23 -13.64 -4.14
N LEU A 122 8.42 -13.07 -4.35
CA LEU A 122 8.56 -11.74 -4.94
C LEU A 122 8.31 -11.73 -6.45
N GLU A 123 8.46 -12.86 -7.13
CA GLU A 123 8.41 -12.94 -8.59
C GLU A 123 7.13 -12.35 -9.21
N PRO A 124 5.90 -12.66 -8.72
CA PRO A 124 4.69 -12.03 -9.26
C PRO A 124 4.68 -10.50 -9.07
N ILE A 125 5.21 -10.02 -7.94
CA ILE A 125 5.27 -8.60 -7.59
C ILE A 125 6.29 -7.89 -8.49
N GLU A 126 7.47 -8.48 -8.69
CA GLU A 126 8.50 -7.94 -9.59
C GLU A 126 7.97 -7.85 -11.02
N ASN A 127 7.36 -8.93 -11.53
CA ASN A 127 6.79 -8.97 -12.88
C ASN A 127 5.65 -7.95 -13.06
N GLY A 128 4.88 -7.67 -12.00
CA GLY A 128 3.79 -6.70 -12.01
C GLY A 128 4.20 -5.24 -11.79
N MET A 129 5.43 -4.98 -11.29
CA MET A 129 5.81 -3.67 -10.78
C MET A 129 5.77 -2.57 -11.85
N ALA A 130 6.20 -2.87 -13.08
CA ALA A 130 6.16 -1.91 -14.18
C ALA A 130 4.72 -1.44 -14.47
N ALA A 131 3.78 -2.38 -14.65
CA ALA A 131 2.37 -2.07 -14.89
C ALA A 131 1.70 -1.37 -13.69
N LEU A 132 2.12 -1.71 -12.47
CA LEU A 132 1.62 -1.06 -11.25
C LEU A 132 2.01 0.42 -11.23
N VAL A 133 3.27 0.75 -11.54
CA VAL A 133 3.78 2.12 -11.56
C VAL A 133 3.25 2.92 -12.76
N GLU A 134 3.20 2.32 -13.95
CA GLU A 134 2.67 2.97 -15.16
C GLU A 134 1.20 3.39 -15.02
N GLY A 135 0.40 2.63 -14.25
CA GLY A 135 -1.00 2.95 -14.01
C GLY A 135 -1.27 3.90 -12.85
N LEU A 136 -0.25 4.47 -12.19
CA LEU A 136 -0.43 5.44 -11.11
C LEU A 136 -1.20 6.67 -11.60
N SER A 137 -2.34 6.94 -10.97
CA SER A 137 -3.24 8.03 -11.35
C SER A 137 -3.79 8.76 -10.13
N ALA A 138 -4.11 10.04 -10.29
CA ALA A 138 -4.85 10.82 -9.29
C ALA A 138 -6.31 10.35 -9.15
N ASP A 139 -6.81 9.54 -10.09
CA ASP A 139 -8.14 8.90 -10.01
C ASP A 139 -8.05 7.42 -9.55
N GLY A 140 -6.86 6.98 -9.11
CA GLY A 140 -6.57 5.57 -8.86
C GLY A 140 -7.05 5.00 -7.53
N SER A 141 -7.81 5.76 -6.73
CA SER A 141 -8.24 5.35 -5.38
C SER A 141 -8.97 4.00 -5.42
N GLN A 142 -9.98 3.89 -6.29
CA GLN A 142 -10.84 2.71 -6.34
C GLN A 142 -10.06 1.44 -6.70
N VAL A 143 -9.16 1.52 -7.70
CA VAL A 143 -8.38 0.35 -8.13
C VAL A 143 -7.34 -0.06 -7.09
N ALA A 144 -6.77 0.87 -6.34
CA ALA A 144 -5.89 0.56 -5.21
C ALA A 144 -6.68 -0.09 -4.06
N ALA A 145 -7.88 0.42 -3.74
CA ALA A 145 -8.76 -0.17 -2.75
C ALA A 145 -9.17 -1.61 -3.10
N GLU A 146 -9.40 -1.90 -4.39
CA GLU A 146 -9.63 -3.27 -4.86
C GLU A 146 -8.42 -4.19 -4.65
N GLY A 147 -7.20 -3.67 -4.81
CA GLY A 147 -5.95 -4.43 -4.67
C GLY A 147 -5.73 -4.99 -3.26
N ILE A 148 -6.28 -4.34 -2.23
CA ILE A 148 -6.10 -4.74 -0.82
C ILE A 148 -7.23 -5.64 -0.28
N MET A 149 -8.34 -5.78 -1.01
CA MET A 149 -9.49 -6.58 -0.58
C MET A 149 -9.14 -8.05 -0.41
N THR A 150 -9.74 -8.73 0.57
CA THR A 150 -9.64 -10.18 0.76
C THR A 150 -11.00 -10.88 0.58
N THR A 151 -11.70 -11.13 1.67
CA THR A 151 -13.06 -11.68 1.70
C THR A 151 -14.12 -10.58 1.68
N ASP A 152 -13.69 -9.32 1.56
CA ASP A 152 -14.54 -8.16 1.39
C ASP A 152 -15.57 -8.36 0.27
N THR A 153 -16.83 -8.05 0.56
CA THR A 153 -17.93 -8.10 -0.41
C THR A 153 -18.17 -6.77 -1.13
N VAL A 154 -17.69 -5.68 -0.53
CA VAL A 154 -17.82 -4.31 -1.05
C VAL A 154 -16.51 -3.55 -0.81
N LEU A 155 -16.24 -2.57 -1.67
CA LEU A 155 -15.17 -1.59 -1.49
C LEU A 155 -15.48 -0.63 -0.33
N LYS A 156 -14.44 -0.10 0.29
CA LYS A 156 -14.55 0.92 1.35
C LYS A 156 -13.59 2.05 1.06
N GLU A 157 -14.13 3.24 0.84
CA GLU A 157 -13.41 4.48 0.65
C GLU A 157 -14.20 5.60 1.33
N ILE A 158 -13.50 6.62 1.81
CA ILE A 158 -14.11 7.82 2.36
C ILE A 158 -13.17 8.99 2.11
N ALA A 159 -13.72 10.14 1.72
CA ALA A 159 -12.96 11.37 1.65
C ALA A 159 -13.74 12.52 2.27
N VAL A 160 -13.02 13.45 2.90
CA VAL A 160 -13.58 14.64 3.53
C VAL A 160 -12.79 15.89 3.16
N GLU A 161 -13.51 16.99 3.03
CA GLU A 161 -13.00 18.33 2.86
C GLU A 161 -13.19 19.14 4.15
N PHE A 162 -12.18 19.91 4.52
CA PHE A 162 -12.23 20.81 5.66
C PHE A 162 -11.27 21.98 5.47
N GLU A 163 -11.30 22.95 6.38
CA GLU A 163 -10.46 24.14 6.31
C GLU A 163 -9.50 24.16 7.50
N ILE A 164 -8.22 24.44 7.23
CA ILE A 164 -7.23 24.83 8.25
C ILE A 164 -6.68 26.19 7.84
N SER A 165 -6.81 27.19 8.71
CA SER A 165 -6.23 28.53 8.51
C SER A 165 -6.56 29.15 7.13
N GLY A 166 -7.81 29.04 6.68
CA GLY A 166 -8.23 29.57 5.38
C GLY A 166 -7.79 28.76 4.15
N LYS A 167 -7.25 27.55 4.33
CA LYS A 167 -6.86 26.63 3.25
C LYS A 167 -7.77 25.41 3.24
N THR A 168 -8.33 25.09 2.08
CA THR A 168 -9.06 23.85 1.86
C THR A 168 -8.09 22.66 1.88
N CYS A 169 -8.36 21.71 2.77
CA CYS A 169 -7.64 20.45 2.94
C CYS A 169 -8.57 19.28 2.62
N HIS A 170 -7.99 18.22 2.07
CA HIS A 170 -8.66 16.96 1.78
C HIS A 170 -7.98 15.82 2.53
N LEU A 171 -8.79 14.93 3.11
CA LEU A 171 -8.36 13.69 3.75
C LEU A 171 -9.13 12.54 3.09
N GLY A 172 -8.43 11.47 2.73
CA GLY A 172 -8.96 10.32 2.00
C GLY A 172 -8.56 8.98 2.61
#